data_AF-A0AAJ5QKK0-F1
#
_entry.id   AF-A0AAJ5QKK0-F1
#
_cell.length_a   1.000
_cell.length_b   1.000
_cell.length_c   1.000
_cell.angle_alpha   90.00
_cell.angle_beta   90.00
_cell.angle_gamma   90.00
#
_symmetry.space_group_name_H-M   'P 1'
#
loop_
_entity.id
_entity.type
_entity.pdbx_description
1 polymer ?
#
loop_
_entity_poly.entity_id
_entity_poly.type
_entity_poly.pdbx_seq_one_letter_code
_entity_poly.pdbx_strand_id
1 'polypeptide(L)'
;MTDFERYYQRIRRQQKRDTLIWSLVLVTLYLVAGRMSEFSLTTLWASMPHFFDYLWETLPVLHFSTLFDSVKTEGSLAYWGYRLHFQLPLIWETLQLALASTIVAVGIAAVLAFFAADNTKTPAGLRFAIRASVAFLRTMPELAWAVMFVMAFGIGAIPGFLALALHTIGSLTKLFYEAIESASDKPVRGLAACGASKLQRMRFAFWPQVKPIFLSYSFMRLEINFRSSTILGLVGAGGIGQELMTNIKLDRYDQVSITLLLIIVVVSLLDTFSGQLRRRVVEGSS
;
A
#
# COMPACT_ATOMS: atom_id res chain seq x y z
N MET A 1 -50.18 33.20 -17.94
CA MET A 1 -49.05 32.58 -17.21
C MET A 1 -49.56 31.28 -16.62
N THR A 2 -49.18 30.15 -17.20
CA THR A 2 -49.80 28.83 -16.94
C THR A 2 -49.36 28.27 -15.59
N ASP A 3 -50.18 27.41 -14.96
CA ASP A 3 -49.84 26.81 -13.65
C ASP A 3 -48.52 26.05 -13.65
N PHE A 4 -48.09 25.59 -14.83
CA PHE A 4 -46.78 25.00 -15.08
C PHE A 4 -45.62 25.97 -14.84
N GLU A 5 -45.72 27.24 -15.27
CA GLU A 5 -44.68 28.26 -15.05
C GLU A 5 -44.57 28.63 -13.56
N ARG A 6 -45.70 28.70 -12.85
CA ARG A 6 -45.71 28.95 -11.39
C ARG A 6 -45.11 27.79 -10.61
N TYR A 7 -45.36 26.55 -11.02
CA TYR A 7 -44.76 25.35 -10.44
C TYR A 7 -43.23 25.31 -10.65
N TYR A 8 -42.77 25.55 -11.89
CA TYR A 8 -41.34 25.54 -12.23
C TYR A 8 -40.56 26.65 -11.50
N GLN A 9 -41.14 27.85 -11.37
CA GLN A 9 -40.53 28.95 -10.62
C GLN A 9 -40.44 28.66 -9.11
N ARG A 10 -41.38 27.91 -8.52
CA ARG A 10 -41.32 27.49 -7.10
C ARG A 10 -40.19 26.47 -6.87
N ILE A 11 -40.08 25.45 -7.73
CA ILE A 11 -39.01 24.45 -7.62
C ILE A 11 -37.63 25.08 -7.78
N ARG A 12 -37.44 25.95 -8.77
CA ARG A 12 -36.15 26.63 -8.99
C ARG A 12 -35.74 27.53 -7.83
N ARG A 13 -36.70 28.17 -7.15
CA ARG A 13 -36.44 28.98 -5.95
C ARG A 13 -36.12 28.11 -4.73
N GLN A 14 -36.82 26.99 -4.55
CA GLN A 14 -36.50 26.01 -3.49
C GLN A 14 -35.11 25.42 -3.70
N GLN A 15 -34.79 24.93 -4.90
CA GLN A 15 -33.45 24.42 -5.23
C GLN A 15 -32.36 25.46 -4.98
N LYS A 16 -32.54 26.71 -5.44
CA LYS A 16 -31.56 27.78 -5.16
C LYS A 16 -31.38 28.05 -3.67
N ARG A 17 -32.49 28.06 -2.90
CA ARG A 17 -32.44 28.30 -1.46
C ARG A 17 -31.78 27.13 -0.72
N ASP A 18 -32.11 25.91 -1.09
CA ASP A 18 -31.54 24.70 -0.49
C ASP A 18 -30.07 24.56 -0.83
N THR A 19 -29.66 24.80 -2.09
CA THR A 19 -28.24 24.87 -2.47
C THR A 19 -27.50 25.93 -1.67
N LEU A 20 -28.05 27.14 -1.53
CA LEU A 20 -27.44 28.20 -0.73
C LEU A 20 -27.31 27.81 0.75
N ILE A 21 -28.34 27.21 1.34
CA ILE A 21 -28.31 26.73 2.74
C ILE A 21 -27.25 25.65 2.90
N TRP A 22 -27.22 24.65 2.02
CA TRP A 22 -26.22 23.58 2.07
C TRP A 22 -24.79 24.10 1.86
N SER A 23 -24.58 25.05 0.93
CA SER A 23 -23.29 25.71 0.74
C SER A 23 -22.88 26.50 1.99
N LEU A 24 -23.80 27.21 2.63
CA LEU A 24 -23.52 28.00 3.83
C LEU A 24 -23.21 27.10 5.04
N VAL A 25 -23.92 25.97 5.17
CA VAL A 25 -23.64 24.93 6.18
C VAL A 25 -22.26 24.31 5.94
N LEU A 26 -21.92 23.98 4.70
CA LEU A 26 -20.59 23.45 4.33
C LEU A 26 -19.47 24.44 4.65
N VAL A 27 -19.64 25.72 4.30
CA VAL A 27 -18.66 26.77 4.60
C VAL A 27 -18.52 26.96 6.11
N THR A 28 -19.64 26.95 6.85
CA THR A 28 -19.60 27.08 8.31
C THR A 28 -18.91 25.88 8.95
N LEU A 29 -19.22 24.65 8.52
CA LEU A 29 -18.54 23.44 8.98
C LEU A 29 -17.05 23.47 8.65
N TYR A 30 -16.67 23.94 7.46
CA TYR A 30 -15.27 24.10 7.07
C TYR A 30 -14.53 25.09 7.96
N LEU A 31 -15.14 26.25 8.23
CA LEU A 31 -14.54 27.29 9.08
C LEU A 31 -14.43 26.85 10.55
N VAL A 32 -15.44 26.15 11.06
CA VAL A 32 -15.42 25.59 12.43
C VAL A 32 -14.38 24.47 12.53
N ALA A 33 -14.34 23.55 11.58
CA ALA A 33 -13.33 22.49 11.53
C ALA A 33 -11.92 23.08 11.41
N GLY A 34 -11.71 24.09 10.58
CA GLY A 34 -10.43 24.78 10.44
C GLY A 34 -9.97 25.45 11.73
N ARG A 35 -10.89 26.05 12.49
CA ARG A 35 -10.57 26.62 13.82
C ARG A 35 -10.31 25.57 14.89
N MET A 36 -11.01 24.44 14.85
CA MET A 36 -10.83 23.36 15.84
C MET A 36 -9.59 22.50 15.57
N SER A 37 -9.12 22.43 14.32
CA SER A 37 -8.07 21.50 13.89
C SER A 37 -6.68 22.15 13.71
N GLU A 38 -6.45 23.37 14.21
CA GLU A 38 -5.24 24.21 13.96
C GLU A 38 -4.90 24.46 12.48
N PHE A 39 -5.73 23.96 11.56
CA PHE A 39 -5.55 24.07 10.13
C PHE A 39 -6.13 25.40 9.63
N SER A 40 -5.34 26.47 9.76
CA SER A 40 -5.68 27.77 9.20
C SER A 40 -5.03 27.97 7.83
N LEU A 41 -5.74 28.58 6.88
CA LEU A 41 -5.13 28.94 5.58
C LEU A 41 -3.90 29.85 5.75
N THR A 42 -3.90 30.65 6.83
CA THR A 42 -2.82 31.55 7.20
C THR A 42 -1.56 30.82 7.65
N THR A 43 -1.68 29.76 8.45
CA THR A 43 -0.51 28.93 8.84
C THR A 43 0.04 28.17 7.65
N LEU A 44 -0.83 27.63 6.79
CA LEU A 44 -0.40 26.99 5.55
C LEU A 44 0.41 27.94 4.65
N TRP A 45 -0.10 29.16 4.44
CA TRP A 45 0.60 30.16 3.63
C TRP A 45 1.92 30.61 4.27
N ALA A 46 1.94 30.78 5.59
CA ALA A 46 3.15 31.16 6.32
C ALA A 46 4.21 30.05 6.34
N SER A 47 3.82 28.77 6.37
CA SER A 47 4.73 27.62 6.33
C SER A 47 5.17 27.25 4.91
N MET A 48 4.53 27.81 3.87
CA MET A 48 4.81 27.46 2.48
C MET A 48 6.26 27.74 2.06
N PRO A 49 6.90 28.86 2.45
CA PRO A 49 8.32 29.09 2.16
C PRO A 49 9.22 28.01 2.77
N HIS A 50 9.02 27.65 4.04
CA HIS A 50 9.83 26.62 4.73
C HIS A 50 9.77 25.25 4.06
N PHE A 51 8.62 24.90 3.47
CA PHE A 51 8.51 23.68 2.68
C PHE A 51 9.41 23.72 1.44
N PHE A 52 9.43 24.85 0.74
CA PHE A 52 10.29 25.01 -0.44
C PHE A 52 11.76 25.11 -0.07
N ASP A 53 12.10 25.74 1.06
CA ASP A 53 13.46 25.78 1.60
C ASP A 53 13.97 24.35 1.84
N TYR A 54 13.19 23.52 2.55
CA TYR A 54 13.52 22.11 2.79
C TYR A 54 13.68 21.31 1.48
N LEU A 55 12.79 21.52 0.51
CA LEU A 55 12.91 20.87 -0.80
C LEU A 55 14.19 21.27 -1.53
N TRP A 56 14.54 22.56 -1.49
CA TRP A 56 15.72 23.08 -2.16
C TRP A 56 17.01 22.59 -1.50
N GLU A 57 17.06 22.55 -0.17
CA GLU A 57 18.18 22.00 0.60
C GLU A 57 18.36 20.49 0.39
N THR A 58 17.27 19.77 0.17
CA THR A 58 17.31 18.34 -0.11
C THR A 58 17.92 18.05 -1.49
N LEU A 59 17.70 18.91 -2.50
CA LEU A 59 18.20 18.65 -3.84
C LEU A 59 19.75 18.68 -3.89
N PRO A 60 20.38 17.70 -4.56
CA PRO A 60 21.83 17.68 -4.66
C PRO A 60 22.35 18.82 -5.53
N VAL A 61 23.36 19.55 -5.03
CA VAL A 61 24.05 20.59 -5.80
C VAL A 61 25.07 19.92 -6.71
N LEU A 62 24.64 19.48 -7.90
CA LEU A 62 25.54 18.84 -8.88
C LEU A 62 26.13 19.88 -9.83
N HIS A 63 27.46 19.88 -9.96
CA HIS A 63 28.16 20.77 -10.89
C HIS A 63 28.62 19.98 -12.12
N PHE A 64 28.23 20.41 -13.32
CA PHE A 64 28.58 19.74 -14.59
C PHE A 64 30.09 19.58 -14.81
N SER A 65 30.89 20.53 -14.32
CA SER A 65 32.34 20.52 -14.47
C SER A 65 33.04 19.49 -13.59
N THR A 66 32.45 19.14 -12.44
CA THR A 66 33.03 18.23 -11.44
C THR A 66 32.21 16.95 -11.27
N LEU A 67 31.26 16.69 -12.17
CA LEU A 67 30.26 15.64 -12.05
C LEU A 67 30.87 14.24 -11.85
N PHE A 68 31.97 13.96 -12.56
CA PHE A 68 32.69 12.68 -12.53
C PHE A 68 33.98 12.73 -11.69
N ASP A 69 34.15 13.77 -10.87
CA ASP A 69 35.28 13.86 -9.96
C ASP A 69 35.17 12.90 -8.78
N SER A 70 36.21 12.88 -7.95
CA SER A 70 36.31 11.99 -6.79
C SER A 70 35.24 12.25 -5.72
N VAL A 71 35.14 11.31 -4.78
CA VAL A 71 34.27 11.38 -3.59
C VAL A 71 34.58 12.60 -2.70
N LYS A 72 35.75 13.24 -2.84
CA LYS A 72 36.13 14.41 -2.04
C LYS A 72 35.67 15.74 -2.65
N THR A 73 35.19 15.72 -3.89
CA THR A 73 34.81 16.93 -4.62
C THR A 73 33.33 17.22 -4.39
N GLU A 74 33.03 18.29 -3.67
CA GLU A 74 31.66 18.73 -3.46
C GLU A 74 30.95 18.98 -4.80
N GLY A 75 29.74 18.46 -4.93
CA GLY A 75 28.94 18.49 -6.15
C GLY A 75 29.30 17.48 -7.25
N SER A 76 30.20 16.52 -6.98
CA SER A 76 30.37 15.33 -7.81
C SER A 76 29.33 14.25 -7.50
N LEU A 77 29.04 13.37 -8.46
CA LEU A 77 28.17 12.20 -8.23
C LEU A 77 28.77 11.25 -7.19
N ALA A 78 30.09 11.14 -7.15
CA ALA A 78 30.80 10.28 -6.22
C ALA A 78 30.70 10.81 -4.77
N TYR A 79 30.71 12.13 -4.58
CA TYR A 79 30.45 12.76 -3.29
C TYR A 79 29.00 12.51 -2.87
N TRP A 80 28.01 12.78 -3.72
CA TRP A 80 26.61 12.56 -3.39
C TRP A 80 26.31 11.08 -3.02
N GLY A 81 26.91 10.15 -3.78
CA GLY A 81 26.76 8.70 -3.62
C GLY A 81 27.73 8.02 -2.67
N TYR A 82 28.46 8.74 -1.81
CA TYR A 82 29.54 8.13 -1.04
C TYR A 82 29.08 6.99 -0.11
N ARG A 83 27.83 7.01 0.38
CA ARG A 83 27.24 5.98 1.24
C ARG A 83 26.41 4.93 0.50
N LEU A 84 26.45 4.86 -0.83
CA LEU A 84 25.73 3.84 -1.60
C LEU A 84 26.08 2.42 -1.17
N HIS A 85 27.35 2.17 -0.83
CA HIS A 85 27.81 0.87 -0.32
C HIS A 85 27.11 0.45 0.98
N PHE A 86 26.59 1.39 1.76
CA PHE A 86 25.82 1.16 2.97
C PHE A 86 24.30 1.14 2.71
N GLN A 87 23.80 2.01 1.83
CA GLN A 87 22.37 2.12 1.50
C GLN A 87 21.84 0.95 0.65
N LEU A 88 22.64 0.43 -0.29
CA LEU A 88 22.23 -0.67 -1.16
C LEU A 88 21.92 -1.96 -0.38
N PRO A 89 22.74 -2.40 0.58
CA PRO A 89 22.38 -3.51 1.48
C PRO A 89 21.09 -3.27 2.27
N LEU A 90 20.82 -2.05 2.73
CA LEU A 90 19.59 -1.73 3.48
C LEU A 90 18.33 -1.76 2.61
N ILE A 91 18.44 -1.36 1.34
CA ILE A 91 17.37 -1.55 0.35
C ILE A 91 17.12 -3.03 0.13
N TRP A 92 18.18 -3.82 0.03
CA TRP A 92 18.06 -5.27 -0.11
C TRP A 92 17.38 -5.89 1.12
N GLU A 93 17.74 -5.48 2.34
CA GLU A 93 17.04 -5.88 3.58
C GLU A 93 15.55 -5.49 3.53
N THR A 94 15.25 -4.29 3.07
CA THR A 94 13.87 -3.78 2.91
C THR A 94 13.06 -4.62 1.91
N LEU A 95 13.69 -5.05 0.83
CA LEU A 95 13.09 -5.94 -0.17
C LEU A 95 12.90 -7.36 0.38
N GLN A 96 13.89 -7.91 1.08
CA GLN A 96 13.78 -9.21 1.73
C GLN A 96 12.66 -9.22 2.76
N LEU A 97 12.51 -8.14 3.53
CA LEU A 97 11.44 -7.97 4.51
C LEU A 97 10.05 -8.00 3.85
N ALA A 98 9.88 -7.26 2.76
CA ALA A 98 8.65 -7.23 1.98
C ALA A 98 8.35 -8.60 1.33
N LEU A 99 9.37 -9.26 0.77
CA LEU A 99 9.24 -10.60 0.18
C LEU A 99 8.86 -11.65 1.23
N ALA A 100 9.59 -11.72 2.34
CA ALA A 100 9.37 -12.71 3.39
C ALA A 100 7.97 -12.57 4.00
N SER A 101 7.56 -11.35 4.36
CA SER A 101 6.22 -11.09 4.91
C SER A 101 5.13 -11.46 3.90
N THR A 102 5.32 -11.13 2.62
CA THR A 102 4.35 -11.46 1.56
C THR A 102 4.26 -12.97 1.34
N ILE A 103 5.37 -13.70 1.25
CA ILE A 103 5.36 -15.15 1.01
C ILE A 103 4.64 -15.88 2.15
N VAL A 104 4.98 -15.55 3.40
CA VAL A 104 4.32 -16.13 4.57
C VAL A 104 2.83 -15.79 4.58
N ALA A 105 2.50 -14.53 4.29
CA ALA A 105 1.11 -14.10 4.24
C ALA A 105 0.31 -14.79 3.13
N VAL A 106 0.87 -14.96 1.93
CA VAL A 106 0.23 -15.67 0.81
C VAL A 106 -0.06 -17.12 1.19
N GLY A 107 0.90 -17.82 1.80
CA GLY A 107 0.72 -19.21 2.23
C GLY A 107 -0.41 -19.36 3.25
N ILE A 108 -0.39 -18.55 4.31
CA ILE A 108 -1.42 -18.56 5.36
C ILE A 108 -2.78 -18.11 4.80
N ALA A 109 -2.81 -17.03 4.03
CA ALA A 109 -4.02 -16.49 3.45
C ALA A 109 -4.68 -17.46 2.45
N ALA A 110 -3.89 -18.17 1.65
CA ALA A 110 -4.43 -19.17 0.72
C ALA A 110 -5.19 -20.27 1.49
N VAL A 111 -4.62 -20.77 2.59
CA VAL A 111 -5.27 -21.77 3.44
C VAL A 111 -6.53 -21.20 4.10
N LEU A 112 -6.42 -20.03 4.76
CA LEU A 112 -7.55 -19.40 5.44
C LEU A 112 -8.68 -19.04 4.48
N ALA A 113 -8.36 -18.65 3.24
CA ALA A 113 -9.35 -18.26 2.24
C ALA A 113 -10.28 -19.41 1.85
N PHE A 114 -9.77 -20.64 1.72
CA PHE A 114 -10.62 -21.81 1.46
C PHE A 114 -11.63 -22.04 2.58
N PHE A 115 -11.24 -21.84 3.84
CA PHE A 115 -12.15 -21.97 4.98
C PHE A 115 -13.10 -20.77 5.12
N ALA A 116 -12.66 -19.58 4.72
CA ALA A 116 -13.46 -18.36 4.80
C ALA A 116 -14.54 -18.22 3.72
N ALA A 117 -14.35 -18.88 2.57
CA ALA A 117 -15.25 -18.77 1.43
C ALA A 117 -16.62 -19.43 1.64
N ASP A 118 -17.68 -18.75 1.19
CA ASP A 118 -19.07 -19.17 1.37
C ASP A 118 -19.48 -20.38 0.52
N ASN A 119 -18.81 -20.61 -0.61
CA ASN A 119 -19.03 -21.77 -1.47
C ASN A 119 -18.29 -23.04 -1.02
N THR A 120 -17.44 -22.94 0.01
CA THR A 120 -16.82 -24.09 0.67
C THR A 120 -17.77 -24.64 1.74
N LYS A 121 -17.79 -25.97 1.93
CA LYS A 121 -18.57 -26.65 2.98
C LYS A 121 -17.96 -26.46 4.39
N THR A 122 -17.55 -25.25 4.75
CA THR A 122 -16.97 -24.92 6.06
C THR A 122 -18.09 -24.65 7.08
N PRO A 123 -17.99 -25.13 8.35
CA PRO A 123 -18.95 -24.79 9.38
C PRO A 123 -19.11 -23.27 9.58
N ALA A 124 -20.34 -22.79 9.73
CA ALA A 124 -20.64 -21.36 9.80
C ALA A 124 -19.89 -20.62 10.92
N GLY A 125 -19.72 -21.26 12.08
CA GLY A 125 -18.97 -20.69 13.21
C GLY A 125 -17.47 -20.50 12.91
N LEU A 126 -16.82 -21.50 12.29
CA LEU A 126 -15.42 -21.41 11.90
C LEU A 126 -15.21 -20.32 10.83
N ARG A 127 -16.10 -20.28 9.84
CA ARG A 127 -16.08 -19.25 8.80
C ARG A 127 -16.22 -17.84 9.37
N PHE A 128 -17.17 -17.64 10.29
CA PHE A 128 -17.34 -16.37 10.99
C PHE A 128 -16.10 -15.98 11.78
N ALA A 129 -15.52 -16.91 12.56
CA ALA A 129 -14.31 -16.66 13.33
C ALA A 129 -13.14 -16.22 12.45
N ILE A 130 -12.90 -16.92 11.33
CA ILE A 130 -11.84 -16.54 10.38
C ILE A 130 -12.11 -15.15 9.78
N ARG A 131 -13.34 -14.87 9.32
CA ARG A 131 -13.69 -13.57 8.72
C ARG A 131 -13.57 -12.43 9.74
N ALA A 132 -13.92 -12.66 11.00
CA ALA A 132 -13.77 -11.69 12.09
C ALA A 132 -12.29 -11.43 12.40
N SER A 133 -11.47 -12.47 12.55
CA SER A 133 -10.02 -12.33 12.74
C SER A 133 -9.35 -11.59 11.58
N VAL A 134 -9.74 -11.91 10.35
CA VAL A 134 -9.26 -11.22 9.14
C VAL A 134 -9.67 -9.75 9.13
N ALA A 135 -10.89 -9.42 9.56
CA ALA A 135 -11.33 -8.04 9.69
C ALA A 135 -10.48 -7.28 10.72
N PHE A 136 -10.23 -7.89 11.88
CA PHE A 136 -9.39 -7.32 12.94
C PHE A 136 -7.96 -7.03 12.48
N LEU A 137 -7.30 -8.00 11.82
CA LEU A 137 -5.93 -7.85 11.32
C LEU A 137 -5.80 -6.66 10.34
N ARG A 138 -6.84 -6.38 9.55
CA ARG A 138 -6.87 -5.31 8.55
C ARG A 138 -7.24 -3.94 9.11
N THR A 139 -8.03 -3.90 10.18
CA THR A 139 -8.46 -2.63 10.79
C THR A 139 -7.31 -1.88 11.45
N MET A 140 -6.30 -2.59 11.93
CA MET A 140 -5.10 -1.99 12.50
C MET A 140 -4.14 -1.53 11.38
N PRO A 141 -3.73 -0.25 11.37
CA PRO A 141 -2.71 0.26 10.45
C PRO A 141 -1.37 -0.46 10.64
N GLU A 142 -0.64 -0.68 9.54
CA GLU A 142 0.68 -1.34 9.57
C GLU A 142 1.67 -0.61 10.51
N LEU A 143 1.63 0.72 10.54
CA LEU A 143 2.46 1.54 11.43
C LEU A 143 2.17 1.25 12.92
N ALA A 144 0.89 1.09 13.29
CA ALA A 144 0.50 0.80 14.67
C ALA A 144 1.04 -0.56 15.10
N TRP A 145 0.94 -1.58 14.23
CA TRP A 145 1.55 -2.87 14.47
C TRP A 145 3.06 -2.78 14.66
N ALA A 146 3.76 -2.03 13.81
CA ALA A 146 5.21 -1.89 13.93
C ALA A 146 5.62 -1.24 15.24
N VAL A 147 4.97 -0.14 15.65
CA VAL A 147 5.30 0.52 16.92
C VAL A 147 5.09 -0.45 18.09
N MET A 148 3.98 -1.20 18.11
CA MET A 148 3.73 -2.21 19.15
C MET A 148 4.83 -3.28 19.17
N PHE A 149 5.24 -3.80 18.01
CA PHE A 149 6.27 -4.84 17.95
C PHE A 149 7.68 -4.32 18.20
N VAL A 150 8.00 -3.08 17.85
CA VAL A 150 9.27 -2.43 18.22
C VAL A 150 9.34 -2.28 19.72
N MET A 151 8.25 -1.91 20.39
CA MET A 151 8.20 -1.88 21.86
C MET A 151 8.35 -3.26 22.49
N ALA A 152 7.82 -4.31 21.85
CA ALA A 152 7.87 -5.67 22.38
C ALA A 152 9.21 -6.40 22.12
N PHE A 153 9.80 -6.25 20.94
CA PHE A 153 10.97 -7.00 20.47
C PHE A 153 12.23 -6.15 20.29
N GLY A 154 12.12 -4.83 20.45
CA GLY A 154 13.19 -3.88 20.15
C GLY A 154 13.24 -3.47 18.68
N ILE A 155 14.16 -2.56 18.36
CA ILE A 155 14.40 -2.07 17.01
C ILE A 155 14.98 -3.20 16.14
N GLY A 156 14.45 -3.36 14.93
CA GLY A 156 14.98 -4.33 13.95
C GLY A 156 13.95 -4.81 12.94
N ALA A 157 14.36 -5.75 12.09
CA ALA A 157 13.53 -6.28 11.01
C ALA A 157 12.33 -7.12 11.47
N ILE A 158 12.42 -7.80 12.62
CA ILE A 158 11.36 -8.67 13.15
C ILE A 158 10.04 -7.90 13.37
N PRO A 159 10.03 -6.72 14.04
CA PRO A 159 8.84 -5.89 14.14
C PRO A 159 8.19 -5.56 12.80
N GLY A 160 8.99 -5.15 11.81
CA GLY A 160 8.51 -4.83 10.47
C GLY A 160 7.91 -6.05 9.77
N PHE A 161 8.56 -7.21 9.91
CA PHE A 161 8.09 -8.46 9.34
C PHE A 161 6.73 -8.84 9.90
N LEU A 162 6.57 -8.81 11.23
CA LEU A 162 5.31 -9.16 11.89
C LEU A 162 4.19 -8.18 11.54
N ALA A 163 4.50 -6.88 11.54
CA ALA A 163 3.53 -5.85 11.18
C ALA A 163 2.99 -6.04 9.75
N LEU A 164 3.90 -6.21 8.78
CA LEU A 164 3.55 -6.45 7.38
C LEU A 164 2.83 -7.78 7.19
N ALA A 165 3.33 -8.86 7.81
CA ALA A 165 2.75 -10.19 7.66
C ALA A 165 1.31 -10.23 8.19
N LEU A 166 1.04 -9.72 9.39
CA LEU A 166 -0.29 -9.74 9.99
C LEU A 166 -1.32 -8.96 9.16
N HIS A 167 -0.99 -7.73 8.77
CA HIS A 167 -1.88 -6.92 7.94
C HIS A 167 -2.08 -7.53 6.55
N THR A 168 -1.02 -8.11 5.96
CA THR A 168 -1.09 -8.78 4.65
C THR A 168 -1.90 -10.08 4.70
N ILE A 169 -1.78 -10.88 5.77
CA ILE A 169 -2.58 -12.11 5.97
C ILE A 169 -4.06 -11.76 5.94
N GLY A 170 -4.48 -10.75 6.72
CA GLY A 170 -5.86 -10.30 6.71
C GLY A 170 -6.30 -9.85 5.32
N SER A 171 -5.53 -8.95 4.70
CA SER A 171 -5.86 -8.38 3.39
C SER A 171 -5.96 -9.44 2.29
N LEU A 172 -4.97 -10.32 2.16
CA LEU A 172 -4.97 -11.38 1.15
C LEU A 172 -6.05 -12.42 1.43
N THR A 173 -6.30 -12.80 2.69
CA THR A 173 -7.35 -13.78 2.99
C THR A 173 -8.69 -13.27 2.48
N LYS A 174 -9.01 -11.98 2.71
CA LYS A 174 -10.21 -11.33 2.19
C LYS A 174 -10.31 -11.44 0.68
N LEU A 175 -9.28 -10.97 -0.02
CA LEU A 175 -9.24 -10.92 -1.48
C LEU A 175 -9.30 -12.32 -2.10
N PHE A 176 -8.64 -13.30 -1.48
CA PHE A 176 -8.60 -14.68 -1.94
C PHE A 176 -9.93 -15.39 -1.74
N TYR A 177 -10.62 -15.20 -0.61
CA TYR A 177 -11.92 -15.85 -0.43
C TYR A 177 -13.00 -15.24 -1.33
N GLU A 178 -12.94 -13.93 -1.60
CA GLU A 178 -13.84 -13.29 -2.58
C GLU A 178 -13.59 -13.82 -3.99
N ALA A 179 -12.32 -14.03 -4.36
CA ALA A 179 -11.96 -14.66 -5.62
C ALA A 179 -12.50 -16.10 -5.71
N ILE A 180 -12.39 -16.87 -4.64
CA ILE A 180 -12.96 -18.22 -4.54
C ILE A 180 -14.49 -18.17 -4.70
N GLU A 181 -15.18 -17.27 -4.01
CA GLU A 181 -16.64 -17.11 -4.07
C GLU A 181 -17.14 -16.69 -5.46
N SER A 182 -16.34 -15.89 -6.17
CA SER A 182 -16.66 -15.41 -7.52
C SER A 182 -16.46 -16.45 -8.64
N ALA A 183 -15.77 -17.56 -8.36
CA ALA A 183 -15.45 -18.56 -9.36
C ALA A 183 -16.71 -19.29 -9.87
N SER A 184 -16.78 -19.51 -11.19
CA SER A 184 -17.94 -20.16 -11.79
C SER A 184 -17.95 -21.66 -11.53
N ASP A 185 -19.09 -22.19 -11.09
CA ASP A 185 -19.29 -23.62 -10.92
C ASP A 185 -19.60 -24.35 -12.26
N LYS A 186 -19.78 -23.61 -13.38
CA LYS A 186 -20.09 -24.24 -14.68
C LYS A 186 -19.01 -25.22 -15.16
N PRO A 187 -17.70 -24.87 -15.19
CA PRO A 187 -16.65 -25.80 -15.61
C PRO A 187 -16.51 -26.99 -14.65
N VAL A 188 -16.76 -26.76 -13.35
CA VAL A 188 -16.70 -27.79 -12.30
C VAL A 188 -17.78 -28.84 -12.50
N ARG A 189 -19.02 -28.42 -12.79
CA ARG A 189 -20.14 -29.32 -13.12
C ARG A 189 -19.95 -30.02 -14.45
N GLY A 190 -19.42 -29.33 -15.46
CA GLY A 190 -19.11 -29.93 -16.76
C GLY A 190 -18.14 -31.11 -16.62
N LEU A 191 -17.04 -30.91 -15.88
CA LEU A 191 -16.07 -31.97 -15.64
C LEU A 191 -16.66 -33.10 -14.75
N ALA A 192 -17.55 -32.77 -13.81
CA ALA A 192 -18.27 -33.76 -13.02
C ALA A 192 -19.16 -34.68 -13.87
N ALA A 193 -19.83 -34.14 -14.89
CA ALA A 193 -20.67 -34.90 -15.81
C ALA A 193 -19.86 -35.90 -16.66
N CYS A 194 -18.58 -35.62 -16.89
CA CYS A 194 -17.63 -36.53 -17.55
C CYS A 194 -17.04 -37.60 -16.61
N GLY A 195 -17.53 -37.73 -15.37
CA GLY A 195 -17.04 -38.72 -14.40
C GLY A 195 -15.75 -38.32 -13.67
N ALA A 196 -15.32 -37.06 -13.73
CA ALA A 196 -14.09 -36.63 -13.09
C ALA A 196 -14.17 -36.61 -11.55
N SER A 197 -13.09 -37.04 -10.90
CA SER A 197 -12.96 -37.06 -9.45
C SER A 197 -12.94 -35.65 -8.83
N LYS A 198 -13.16 -35.55 -7.51
CA LYS A 198 -13.09 -34.26 -6.78
C LYS A 198 -11.77 -33.53 -7.01
N LEU A 199 -10.65 -34.25 -7.03
CA LEU A 199 -9.32 -33.68 -7.23
C LEU A 199 -9.12 -33.18 -8.66
N GLN A 200 -9.62 -33.92 -9.65
CA GLN A 200 -9.58 -33.49 -11.05
C GLN A 200 -10.40 -32.22 -11.27
N ARG A 201 -11.61 -32.14 -10.68
CA ARG A 201 -12.45 -30.94 -10.72
C ARG A 201 -11.77 -29.73 -10.08
N MET A 202 -11.15 -29.91 -8.91
CA MET A 202 -10.41 -28.85 -8.24
C MET A 202 -9.23 -28.36 -9.10
N ARG A 203 -8.42 -29.29 -9.63
CA ARG A 203 -7.18 -28.96 -10.37
C ARG A 203 -7.42 -28.40 -11.77
N PHE A 204 -8.39 -28.92 -12.50
CA PHE A 204 -8.58 -28.61 -13.92
C PHE A 204 -9.76 -27.68 -14.21
N ALA A 205 -10.71 -27.51 -13.29
CA ALA A 205 -11.85 -26.61 -13.49
C ALA A 205 -11.82 -25.40 -12.54
N PHE A 206 -11.58 -25.62 -11.24
CA PHE A 206 -11.64 -24.54 -10.25
C PHE A 206 -10.33 -23.73 -10.16
N TRP A 207 -9.20 -24.40 -9.90
CA TRP A 207 -7.90 -23.75 -9.67
C TRP A 207 -7.45 -22.83 -10.81
N PRO A 208 -7.63 -23.17 -12.10
CA PRO A 208 -7.26 -22.29 -13.21
C PRO A 208 -8.01 -20.95 -13.21
N GLN A 209 -9.23 -20.90 -12.64
CA GLN A 209 -10.02 -19.66 -12.54
C GLN A 209 -9.48 -18.73 -11.44
N VAL A 210 -9.09 -19.28 -10.29
CA VAL A 210 -8.67 -18.48 -9.12
C VAL A 210 -7.18 -18.16 -9.10
N LYS A 211 -6.32 -19.03 -9.67
CA LYS A 211 -4.86 -18.89 -9.65
C LYS A 211 -4.38 -17.54 -10.20
N PRO A 212 -4.88 -17.02 -11.34
CA PRO A 212 -4.41 -15.74 -11.87
C PRO A 212 -4.70 -14.57 -10.92
N ILE A 213 -5.86 -14.60 -10.27
CA ILE A 213 -6.28 -13.58 -9.30
C ILE A 213 -5.41 -13.65 -8.04
N PHE A 214 -5.14 -14.85 -7.53
CA PHE A 214 -4.27 -15.05 -6.36
C PHE A 214 -2.87 -14.49 -6.61
N LEU A 215 -2.28 -14.81 -7.77
CA LEU A 215 -0.96 -14.30 -8.15
C LEU A 215 -0.98 -12.78 -8.32
N SER A 216 -1.99 -12.22 -9.00
CA SER A 216 -2.14 -10.78 -9.19
C SER A 216 -2.15 -10.02 -7.85
N TYR A 217 -2.96 -10.47 -6.89
CA TYR A 217 -3.01 -9.87 -5.56
C TYR A 217 -1.73 -10.08 -4.75
N SER A 218 -1.05 -11.23 -4.92
CA SER A 218 0.23 -11.49 -4.25
C SER A 218 1.31 -10.52 -4.72
N PHE A 219 1.44 -10.29 -6.03
CA PHE A 219 2.41 -9.33 -6.58
C PHE A 219 2.06 -7.88 -6.20
N MET A 220 0.78 -7.53 -6.24
CA MET A 220 0.34 -6.21 -5.78
C MET A 220 0.67 -5.99 -4.29
N ARG A 221 0.46 -7.00 -3.44
CA ARG A 221 0.81 -6.91 -2.01
C ARG A 221 2.32 -6.85 -1.77
N LEU A 222 3.13 -7.48 -2.61
CA LEU A 222 4.58 -7.37 -2.52
C LEU A 222 5.05 -5.91 -2.70
N GLU A 223 4.56 -5.24 -3.74
CA GLU A 223 4.86 -3.84 -4.02
C GLU A 223 4.40 -2.93 -2.87
N ILE A 224 3.17 -3.14 -2.39
CA ILE A 224 2.62 -2.40 -1.23
C ILE A 224 3.50 -2.63 0.01
N ASN A 225 3.85 -3.88 0.31
CA ASN A 225 4.65 -4.20 1.49
C ASN A 225 6.06 -3.60 1.41
N PHE A 226 6.65 -3.46 0.22
CA PHE A 226 7.92 -2.75 0.04
C PHE A 226 7.78 -1.25 0.30
N ARG A 227 6.70 -0.62 -0.20
CA ARG A 227 6.44 0.80 0.09
C ARG A 227 6.16 1.02 1.57
N SER A 228 5.42 0.12 2.21
CA SER A 228 5.13 0.21 3.63
C SER A 228 6.39 -0.02 4.48
N SER A 229 7.28 -0.93 4.11
CA SER A 229 8.50 -1.21 4.89
C SER A 229 9.44 -0.02 4.98
N THR A 230 9.50 0.86 3.97
CA THR A 230 10.27 2.11 4.05
C THR A 230 9.71 3.07 5.10
N ILE A 231 8.38 3.14 5.24
CA ILE A 231 7.71 3.96 6.27
C ILE A 231 7.89 3.33 7.66
N LEU A 232 7.75 2.01 7.76
CA LEU A 232 7.91 1.27 9.01
C LEU A 232 9.35 1.38 9.55
N GLY A 233 10.35 1.45 8.67
CA GLY A 233 11.74 1.70 9.06
C GLY A 233 11.94 3.00 9.83
N LEU A 234 11.12 4.03 9.58
CA LEU A 234 11.17 5.31 10.29
C LEU A 234 10.88 5.17 11.80
N VAL A 235 10.09 4.17 12.18
CA VAL A 235 9.72 3.89 13.58
C VAL A 235 10.59 2.81 14.23
N GLY A 236 11.68 2.39 13.56
CA GLY A 236 12.62 1.40 14.08
C GLY A 236 12.36 -0.04 13.62
N ALA A 237 11.61 -0.23 12.53
CA ALA A 237 11.39 -1.55 11.95
C ALA A 237 12.52 -2.02 11.00
N GLY A 238 13.69 -1.37 11.03
CA GLY A 238 14.87 -1.71 10.21
C GLY A 238 14.83 -1.20 8.76
N GLY A 239 15.80 -1.67 7.96
CA GLY A 239 15.91 -1.36 6.54
C GLY A 239 16.23 0.11 6.20
N ILE A 240 15.95 0.49 4.95
CA ILE A 240 16.31 1.79 4.38
C ILE A 240 15.56 2.96 5.03
N GLY A 241 14.36 2.70 5.55
CA GLY A 241 13.59 3.70 6.28
C GLY A 241 14.30 4.19 7.53
N GLN A 242 14.96 3.30 8.26
CA GLN A 242 15.68 3.67 9.48
C GLN A 242 16.89 4.57 9.16
N GLU A 243 17.58 4.28 8.05
CA GLU A 243 18.68 5.11 7.55
C GLU A 243 18.18 6.48 7.06
N LEU A 244 17.04 6.52 6.37
CA LEU A 244 16.39 7.78 5.96
C LEU A 244 16.08 8.64 7.19
N MET A 245 15.46 8.08 8.22
CA MET A 245 15.17 8.79 9.47
C MET A 245 16.44 9.25 10.18
N THR A 246 17.50 8.44 10.13
CA THR A 246 18.80 8.81 10.73
C THR A 246 19.43 10.00 10.00
N ASN A 247 19.40 10.02 8.67
CA ASN A 247 19.93 11.14 7.89
C ASN A 247 19.12 12.42 8.07
N ILE A 248 17.78 12.31 8.18
CA ILE A 248 16.92 13.45 8.51
C ILE A 248 17.29 14.02 9.89
N LYS A 249 17.49 13.17 10.90
CA LYS A 249 17.84 13.61 12.27
C LYS A 249 19.25 14.22 12.38
N LEU A 250 20.14 13.91 11.44
CA LEU A 250 21.51 14.41 11.39
C LEU A 250 21.68 15.57 10.39
N ASP A 251 20.58 16.09 9.84
CA ASP A 251 20.57 17.15 8.83
C ASP A 251 21.46 16.83 7.59
N ARG A 252 21.58 15.54 7.24
CA ARG A 252 22.36 15.07 6.09
C ARG A 252 21.51 15.05 4.83
N TYR A 253 21.15 16.24 4.34
CA TYR A 253 20.22 16.42 3.22
C TYR A 253 20.68 15.78 1.90
N ASP A 254 21.99 15.76 1.66
CA ASP A 254 22.62 15.02 0.56
C ASP A 254 22.30 13.51 0.61
N GLN A 255 22.33 12.93 1.81
CA GLN A 255 22.03 11.52 2.02
C GLN A 255 20.53 11.23 2.05
N VAL A 256 19.71 12.19 2.49
CA VAL A 256 18.25 12.10 2.38
C VAL A 256 17.84 12.00 0.90
N SER A 257 18.35 12.88 0.04
CA SER A 257 17.94 12.91 -1.37
C SER A 257 18.36 11.69 -2.17
N ILE A 258 19.58 11.18 -1.98
CA ILE A 258 19.97 9.94 -2.65
C ILE A 258 19.16 8.75 -2.15
N THR A 259 18.86 8.69 -0.84
CA THR A 259 18.02 7.63 -0.26
C THR A 259 16.60 7.67 -0.86
N LEU A 260 16.01 8.87 -0.97
CA LEU A 260 14.70 9.05 -1.61
C LEU A 260 14.73 8.66 -3.09
N LEU A 261 15.76 9.06 -3.84
CA LEU A 261 15.90 8.67 -5.24
C LEU A 261 15.99 7.14 -5.37
N LEU A 262 16.79 6.47 -4.54
CA LEU A 262 16.90 5.02 -4.55
C LEU A 262 15.56 4.34 -4.26
N ILE A 263 14.82 4.81 -3.25
CA ILE A 263 13.47 4.30 -2.95
C ILE A 263 12.56 4.46 -4.18
N ILE A 264 12.54 5.64 -4.83
CA ILE A 264 11.73 5.89 -6.03
C ILE A 264 12.12 4.94 -7.16
N VAL A 265 13.42 4.77 -7.43
CA VAL A 265 13.93 3.88 -8.47
C VAL A 265 13.48 2.44 -8.20
N VAL A 266 13.66 1.94 -6.98
CA VAL A 266 13.30 0.56 -6.64
C VAL A 266 11.78 0.34 -6.67
N VAL A 267 10.98 1.27 -6.15
CA VAL A 267 9.52 1.20 -6.24
C VAL A 267 9.06 1.17 -7.69
N SER A 268 9.64 2.01 -8.55
CA SER A 268 9.30 2.06 -9.98
C SER A 268 9.65 0.76 -10.71
N LEU A 269 10.81 0.17 -10.37
CA LEU A 269 11.22 -1.13 -10.91
C LEU A 269 10.28 -2.25 -10.43
N LEU A 270 9.90 -2.26 -9.15
CA LEU A 270 8.98 -3.25 -8.59
C LEU A 270 7.58 -3.16 -9.19
N ASP A 271 7.04 -1.94 -9.37
CA ASP A 271 5.75 -1.72 -10.02
C ASP A 271 5.78 -2.20 -11.47
N THR A 272 6.82 -1.81 -12.23
CA THR A 272 7.00 -2.26 -13.62
C THR A 272 7.07 -3.78 -13.72
N PHE A 273 7.86 -4.43 -12.86
CA PHE A 273 7.99 -5.89 -12.85
C PHE A 273 6.68 -6.59 -12.45
N SER A 274 6.00 -6.09 -11.41
CA SER A 274 4.72 -6.62 -10.94
C SER A 274 3.62 -6.46 -12.00
N GLY A 275 3.61 -5.33 -12.72
CA GLY A 275 2.72 -5.08 -13.84
C GLY A 275 2.94 -6.04 -15.01
N GLN A 276 4.20 -6.30 -15.39
CA GLN A 276 4.53 -7.26 -16.45
C GLN A 276 4.12 -8.69 -16.08
N LEU A 277 4.40 -9.12 -14.85
CA LEU A 277 3.98 -10.42 -14.33
C LEU A 277 2.47 -10.58 -14.34
N ARG A 278 1.73 -9.56 -13.87
CA ARG A 278 0.26 -9.57 -13.85
C ARG A 278 -0.31 -9.72 -15.26
N ARG A 279 0.21 -8.97 -16.25
CA ARG A 279 -0.22 -9.09 -17.66
C ARG A 279 -0.02 -10.52 -18.17
N ARG A 280 1.18 -11.09 -17.99
CA ARG A 280 1.45 -12.49 -18.42
C ARG A 280 0.53 -13.52 -17.76
N VAL A 281 0.17 -13.31 -16.50
CA VAL A 281 -0.67 -14.24 -15.73
C VAL A 281 -2.15 -14.11 -16.06
N VAL A 282 -2.64 -12.89 -16.34
CA VAL A 282 -4.07 -12.61 -16.60
C VAL A 282 -4.42 -12.74 -18.07
N GLU A 283 -3.56 -12.25 -18.98
CA GLU A 283 -3.86 -12.21 -20.42
C GLU A 283 -3.56 -13.56 -21.09
N GLY A 284 -2.82 -14.45 -20.41
CA GLY A 284 -2.31 -15.67 -21.01
C GLY A 284 -1.24 -15.32 -22.05
N SER A 285 -0.18 -16.11 -22.12
CA SER A 285 0.76 -16.03 -23.24
C SER A 285 0.00 -16.27 -24.55
N SER A 286 -0.29 -15.18 -25.27
CA SER A 286 -0.54 -15.20 -26.72
C SER A 286 0.73 -15.59 -27.45
#